data_AF-A0A397T6J9-F1
#
_entry.id   AF-A0A397T6J9-F1
#
_cell.length_a   1.000
_cell.length_b   1.000
_cell.length_c   1.000
_cell.angle_alpha   90.00
_cell.angle_beta   90.00
_cell.angle_gamma   90.00
#
_symmetry.space_group_name_H-M   'P 1'
#
loop_
_entity.id
_entity.type
_entity.pdbx_description
1 polymer ?
#
loop_
_entity_poly.entity_id
_entity_poly.type
_entity_poly.pdbx_seq_one_letter_code
_entity_poly.pdbx_strand_id
1 'polypeptide(L)'
;MISSRYCLEQNIMQIPLFEVPSKFHYINNVRQLLKTLVPMIDNRLFTFSSSEEIRSAIIVLLRLPLDKRLLSLSSEIGQVLNSLLARFQEDQWIEQAKLICDDVEFSCGSITQFKVAIVENLPISNRGRLLKRFFAFRFLFDSESQQMSIHDVTEPKILKSLLDHFRDSLTIFKIKDETNYTDLYNYVLLIDYALDDELLLRKAEDTIEEIIKMLKNLHGKIVDMRAAFMERTKAKDLIQRLYMRLYYISSHKRGNSQKSIDEFYMPKKDQKIPDTDMEEE
;
A
#
# COMPACT_ATOMS: atom_id res chain seq x y z
N MET A 1 -24.62 17.74 22.53
CA MET A 1 -25.35 17.88 21.25
C MET A 1 -24.58 17.10 20.21
N ILE A 2 -25.12 15.96 19.79
CA ILE A 2 -24.43 14.95 18.97
C ILE A 2 -24.55 15.37 17.50
N SER A 3 -23.44 15.69 16.85
CA SER A 3 -23.39 16.02 15.43
C SER A 3 -23.59 14.75 14.61
N SER A 4 -24.83 14.50 14.19
CA SER A 4 -25.23 13.42 13.30
C SER A 4 -24.90 13.76 11.83
N ARG A 5 -23.62 13.94 11.50
CA ARG A 5 -23.19 14.18 10.11
C ARG A 5 -22.59 12.91 9.49
N TYR A 6 -23.46 12.20 8.77
CA TYR A 6 -23.22 11.48 7.51
C TYR A 6 -22.00 10.54 7.42
N CYS A 7 -22.20 9.28 7.80
CA CYS A 7 -21.33 8.18 7.34
C CYS A 7 -21.54 7.99 5.82
N LEU A 8 -20.45 7.83 5.04
CA LEU A 8 -20.50 7.57 3.59
C LEU A 8 -21.36 6.34 3.24
N GLU A 9 -21.36 5.33 4.10
CA GLU A 9 -22.16 4.12 4.00
C GLU A 9 -23.67 4.41 3.97
N GLN A 10 -24.14 5.38 4.76
CA GLN A 10 -25.56 5.78 4.80
C GLN A 10 -25.97 6.55 3.54
N ASN A 11 -25.04 7.28 2.92
CA ASN A 11 -25.30 8.04 1.70
C ASN A 11 -25.33 7.15 0.45
N ILE A 12 -24.46 6.14 0.37
CA ILE A 12 -24.34 5.26 -0.82
C ILE A 12 -25.60 4.41 -1.01
N MET A 13 -26.25 3.98 0.07
CA MET A 13 -27.51 3.22 0.01
C MET A 13 -28.69 4.01 -0.56
N GLN A 14 -28.56 5.32 -0.75
CA GLN A 14 -29.65 6.20 -1.23
C GLN A 14 -29.41 6.77 -2.63
N ILE A 15 -28.28 6.47 -3.29
CA ILE A 15 -27.93 7.07 -4.58
C ILE A 15 -28.42 6.17 -5.73
N PRO A 16 -29.33 6.65 -6.61
CA PRO A 16 -29.70 5.90 -7.80
C PRO A 16 -28.50 5.76 -8.75
N LEU A 17 -28.37 4.57 -9.37
CA LEU A 17 -27.35 4.27 -10.37
C LEU A 17 -27.59 5.14 -11.62
N PHE A 18 -26.81 6.21 -11.77
CA PHE A 18 -26.84 7.03 -12.98
C PHE A 18 -26.13 6.32 -14.13
N GLU A 19 -26.79 6.27 -15.30
CA GLU A 19 -26.18 5.85 -16.56
C GLU A 19 -25.06 6.82 -16.99
N VAL A 20 -23.98 6.26 -17.52
CA VAL A 20 -22.70 6.95 -17.77
C VAL A 20 -22.76 7.76 -19.08
N PRO A 21 -22.59 9.10 -19.07
CA PRO A 21 -22.42 9.88 -20.27
C PRO A 21 -21.04 9.70 -20.91
N SER A 22 -20.96 9.84 -22.23
CA SER A 22 -19.86 9.36 -23.07
C SER A 22 -18.56 10.21 -23.07
N LYS A 23 -18.54 11.43 -22.51
CA LYS A 23 -17.31 12.22 -22.28
C LYS A 23 -17.46 13.16 -21.09
N PHE A 24 -16.68 12.93 -20.03
CA PHE A 24 -16.73 13.77 -18.83
C PHE A 24 -15.83 14.99 -18.93
N HIS A 25 -16.33 16.09 -19.51
CA HIS A 25 -15.60 17.37 -19.58
C HIS A 25 -15.14 17.89 -18.20
N TYR A 26 -15.87 17.56 -17.13
CA TYR A 26 -15.49 17.97 -15.77
C TYR A 26 -14.20 17.30 -15.27
N ILE A 27 -13.84 16.08 -15.73
CA ILE A 27 -12.62 15.40 -15.29
C ILE A 27 -11.39 16.21 -15.70
N ASN A 28 -11.41 16.79 -16.91
CA ASN A 28 -10.34 17.66 -17.37
C ASN A 28 -10.26 18.96 -16.55
N ASN A 29 -11.41 19.54 -16.16
CA ASN A 29 -11.43 20.72 -15.29
C ASN A 29 -10.85 20.41 -13.91
N VAL A 30 -11.24 19.28 -13.31
CA VAL A 30 -10.67 18.83 -12.02
C VAL A 30 -9.18 18.57 -12.16
N ARG A 31 -8.73 17.92 -13.24
CA ARG A 31 -7.31 17.71 -13.52
C ARG A 31 -6.54 19.02 -13.56
N GLN A 32 -7.03 20.02 -14.29
CA GLN A 32 -6.35 21.32 -14.39
C GLN A 32 -6.35 22.06 -13.04
N LEU A 33 -7.45 21.97 -12.27
CA LEU A 33 -7.50 22.48 -10.91
C LEU A 33 -6.42 21.84 -10.04
N LEU A 34 -6.36 20.50 -9.97
CA LEU A 34 -5.36 19.78 -9.18
C LEU A 34 -3.93 20.16 -9.58
N LYS A 35 -3.64 20.25 -10.88
CA LYS A 35 -2.33 20.69 -11.40
C LYS A 35 -1.97 22.13 -11.03
N THR A 36 -2.97 23.00 -10.89
CA THR A 36 -2.78 24.40 -10.47
C THR A 36 -2.57 24.50 -8.96
N LEU A 37 -3.22 23.63 -8.18
CA LEU A 37 -3.08 23.62 -6.72
C LEU A 37 -1.66 23.32 -6.26
N VAL A 38 -0.96 22.37 -6.91
CA VAL A 38 0.41 21.97 -6.54
C VAL A 38 1.37 23.18 -6.46
N PRO A 39 1.61 23.94 -7.55
CA PRO A 39 2.50 25.09 -7.49
C PRO A 39 1.96 26.19 -6.56
N MET A 40 0.64 26.33 -6.39
CA MET A 40 0.10 27.32 -5.44
C MET A 40 0.39 26.95 -3.98
N ILE A 41 0.33 25.67 -3.62
CA ILE A 41 0.66 25.17 -2.28
C ILE A 41 2.18 25.26 -2.06
N ASP A 42 2.98 24.80 -3.03
CA ASP A 42 4.44 24.76 -2.91
C ASP A 42 5.05 26.18 -2.82
N ASN A 43 4.55 27.12 -3.62
CA ASN A 43 4.98 28.52 -3.59
C ASN A 43 4.30 29.34 -2.47
N ARG A 44 3.54 28.70 -1.58
CA ARG A 44 2.83 29.34 -0.45
C ARG A 44 1.88 30.47 -0.88
N LEU A 45 1.31 30.36 -2.07
CA LEU A 45 0.26 31.26 -2.57
C LEU A 45 -1.08 30.96 -1.89
N PHE A 46 -1.28 29.72 -1.43
CA PHE A 46 -2.33 29.38 -0.47
C PHE A 46 -1.83 29.50 0.97
N THR A 47 -2.49 30.35 1.74
CA THR A 47 -2.33 30.43 3.19
C THR A 47 -3.41 29.57 3.85
N PHE A 48 -3.00 28.53 4.55
CA PHE A 48 -3.87 27.77 5.44
C PHE A 48 -3.86 28.43 6.82
N SER A 49 -5.03 28.65 7.40
CA SER A 49 -5.19 29.30 8.70
C SER A 49 -4.78 28.37 9.85
N SER A 50 -4.89 27.05 9.64
CA SER A 50 -4.60 26.03 10.65
C SER A 50 -4.21 24.67 10.04
N SER A 51 -3.62 23.80 10.86
CA SER A 51 -3.34 22.40 10.50
C SER A 51 -4.62 21.60 10.21
N GLU A 52 -5.75 22.00 10.78
CA GLU A 52 -7.06 21.38 10.54
C GLU A 52 -7.58 21.61 9.12
N GLU A 53 -7.33 22.79 8.53
CA GLU A 53 -7.69 23.07 7.13
C GLU A 53 -6.89 22.17 6.17
N ILE A 54 -5.59 22.00 6.44
CA ILE A 54 -4.71 21.13 5.67
C ILE A 54 -5.21 19.68 5.77
N ARG A 55 -5.52 19.22 7.00
CA ARG A 55 -6.08 17.88 7.23
C ARG A 55 -7.38 17.68 6.48
N SER A 56 -8.31 18.63 6.57
CA SER A 56 -9.59 18.58 5.86
C SER A 56 -9.41 18.46 4.34
N ALA A 57 -8.46 19.21 3.76
CA ALA A 57 -8.12 19.11 2.34
C ALA A 57 -7.57 17.72 1.97
N ILE A 58 -6.68 17.16 2.80
CA ILE A 58 -6.16 15.79 2.64
C ILE A 58 -7.30 14.78 2.63
N ILE A 59 -8.22 14.85 3.60
CA ILE A 59 -9.35 13.91 3.70
C ILE A 59 -10.24 13.97 2.45
N VAL A 60 -10.54 15.17 1.94
CA VAL A 60 -11.32 15.34 0.71
C VAL A 60 -10.61 14.69 -0.47
N LEU A 61 -9.31 14.97 -0.65
CA LEU A 61 -8.52 14.42 -1.75
C LEU A 61 -8.38 12.90 -1.68
N LEU A 62 -8.23 12.33 -0.49
CA LEU A 62 -8.18 10.87 -0.29
C LEU A 62 -9.51 10.19 -0.62
N ARG A 63 -10.63 10.90 -0.52
CA ARG A 63 -11.96 10.35 -0.87
C ARG A 63 -12.28 10.44 -2.36
N LEU A 64 -11.67 11.36 -3.12
CA LEU A 64 -11.95 11.51 -4.56
C LEU A 64 -11.77 10.19 -5.35
N PRO A 65 -10.72 9.38 -5.12
CA PRO A 65 -10.52 8.11 -5.81
C PRO A 65 -11.56 7.03 -5.50
N LEU A 66 -12.39 7.20 -4.46
CA LEU A 66 -13.51 6.29 -4.20
C LEU A 66 -14.55 6.34 -5.33
N ASP A 67 -14.61 7.46 -6.06
CA ASP A 67 -15.33 7.52 -7.34
C ASP A 67 -14.46 6.91 -8.45
N LYS A 68 -14.88 5.75 -8.96
CA LYS A 68 -14.18 5.04 -10.05
C LYS A 68 -13.93 5.90 -11.29
N ARG A 69 -14.75 6.94 -11.53
CA ARG A 69 -14.57 7.87 -12.65
C ARG A 69 -13.34 8.77 -12.48
N LEU A 70 -12.94 9.02 -11.23
CA LEU A 70 -11.82 9.90 -10.88
C LEU A 70 -10.50 9.14 -10.71
N LEU A 71 -10.47 7.81 -10.85
CA LEU A 71 -9.24 7.00 -10.78
C LEU A 71 -8.18 7.45 -11.80
N SER A 72 -8.59 8.02 -12.94
CA SER A 72 -7.68 8.60 -13.93
C SER A 72 -6.93 9.86 -13.46
N LEU A 73 -7.23 10.35 -12.24
CA LEU A 73 -6.62 11.51 -11.60
C LEU A 73 -5.72 11.13 -10.42
N SER A 74 -5.49 9.83 -10.14
CA SER A 74 -4.70 9.39 -8.99
C SER A 74 -3.30 9.98 -8.94
N SER A 75 -2.67 10.22 -10.10
CA SER A 75 -1.36 10.86 -10.16
C SER A 75 -1.41 12.32 -9.69
N GLU A 76 -2.35 13.12 -10.21
CA GLU A 76 -2.53 14.51 -9.82
C GLU A 76 -2.97 14.64 -8.35
N ILE A 77 -3.86 13.75 -7.88
CA ILE A 77 -4.28 13.69 -6.48
C ILE A 77 -3.05 13.42 -5.58
N GLY A 78 -2.23 12.43 -5.95
CA GLY A 78 -1.00 12.11 -5.23
C GLY A 78 -0.03 13.30 -5.14
N GLN A 79 0.13 14.09 -6.21
CA GLN A 79 0.99 15.27 -6.19
C GLN A 79 0.46 16.33 -5.21
N VAL A 80 -0.84 16.64 -5.23
CA VAL A 80 -1.43 17.61 -4.30
C VAL A 80 -1.33 17.12 -2.86
N LEU A 81 -1.60 15.83 -2.61
CA LEU A 81 -1.44 15.22 -1.29
C LEU A 81 0.01 15.35 -0.80
N ASN A 82 0.99 15.12 -1.66
CA ASN A 82 2.39 15.27 -1.29
C ASN A 82 2.73 16.70 -0.85
N SER A 83 2.28 17.70 -1.61
CA SER A 83 2.46 19.12 -1.27
C SER A 83 1.79 19.49 0.04
N LEU A 84 0.56 19.01 0.29
CA LEU A 84 -0.15 19.24 1.55
C LEU A 84 0.54 18.56 2.74
N LEU A 85 0.95 17.30 2.59
CA LEU A 85 1.66 16.58 3.64
C LEU A 85 2.97 17.27 4.00
N ALA A 86 3.68 17.86 3.04
CA ALA A 86 4.91 18.62 3.28
C ALA A 86 4.70 19.93 4.06
N ARG A 87 3.45 20.39 4.24
CA ARG A 87 3.15 21.61 5.01
C ARG A 87 3.22 21.42 6.52
N PHE A 88 3.05 20.20 7.02
CA PHE A 88 3.19 19.93 8.45
C PHE A 88 4.65 20.05 8.90
N GLN A 89 4.87 20.67 10.05
CA GLN A 89 6.18 20.71 10.68
C GLN A 89 6.52 19.34 11.29
N GLU A 90 7.81 19.04 11.46
CA GLU A 90 8.27 17.72 11.94
C GLU A 90 7.79 17.41 13.37
N ASP A 91 7.74 18.41 14.24
CA ASP A 91 7.25 18.32 15.63
C ASP A 91 5.75 18.00 15.70
N GLN A 92 4.97 18.46 14.72
CA GLN A 92 3.52 18.23 14.64
C GLN A 92 3.16 16.95 13.88
N TRP A 93 4.08 16.39 13.10
CA TRP A 93 3.79 15.35 12.12
C TRP A 93 3.15 14.10 12.74
N ILE A 94 3.66 13.66 13.89
CA ILE A 94 3.19 12.45 14.58
C ILE A 94 1.71 12.58 14.94
N GLU A 95 1.34 13.70 15.57
CA GLU A 95 -0.03 13.97 15.98
C GLU A 95 -0.94 14.12 14.75
N GLN A 96 -0.51 14.90 13.74
CA GLN A 96 -1.32 15.12 12.54
C GLN A 96 -1.54 13.83 11.75
N ALA A 97 -0.55 12.95 11.65
CA ALA A 97 -0.70 11.65 11.01
C ALA A 97 -1.72 10.77 11.73
N LYS A 98 -1.73 10.78 13.07
CA LYS A 98 -2.74 10.09 13.87
C LYS A 98 -4.13 10.63 13.58
N LEU A 99 -4.31 11.96 13.67
CA LEU A 99 -5.59 12.61 13.40
C LEU A 99 -6.09 12.37 11.97
N ILE A 100 -5.19 12.38 10.98
CA ILE A 100 -5.53 12.03 9.59
C ILE A 100 -6.05 10.59 9.50
N CYS A 101 -5.41 9.64 10.20
CA CYS A 101 -5.88 8.25 10.24
C CYS A 101 -7.25 8.12 10.91
N ASP A 102 -7.44 8.76 12.06
CA ASP A 102 -8.70 8.72 12.82
C ASP A 102 -9.85 9.32 12.00
N ASP A 103 -9.61 10.44 11.31
CA ASP A 103 -10.58 11.05 10.41
C ASP A 103 -10.92 10.11 9.24
N VAL A 104 -9.92 9.43 8.66
CA VAL A 104 -10.15 8.46 7.57
C VAL A 104 -10.95 7.25 8.04
N GLU A 105 -10.61 6.67 9.20
CA GLU A 105 -11.35 5.55 9.80
C GLU A 105 -12.81 5.91 10.01
N PHE A 106 -13.05 7.06 10.63
CA PHE A 106 -14.41 7.58 10.85
C PHE A 106 -15.17 7.76 9.53
N SER A 107 -14.46 8.16 8.47
CA SER A 107 -15.06 8.42 7.15
C SER A 107 -15.44 7.17 6.38
N CYS A 108 -14.59 6.13 6.41
CA CYS A 108 -14.74 4.94 5.57
C CYS A 108 -15.72 3.91 6.14
N GLY A 109 -16.01 3.98 7.44
CA GLY A 109 -16.79 2.97 8.14
C GLY A 109 -16.07 1.61 8.14
N SER A 110 -16.86 0.54 8.13
CA SER A 110 -16.36 -0.85 8.20
C SER A 110 -15.95 -1.44 6.84
N ILE A 111 -16.09 -0.70 5.74
CA ILE A 111 -15.90 -1.24 4.38
C ILE A 111 -14.41 -1.29 4.01
N THR A 112 -13.83 -2.49 4.02
CA THR A 112 -12.40 -2.74 3.73
C THR A 112 -11.98 -2.26 2.34
N GLN A 113 -12.86 -2.34 1.34
CA GLN A 113 -12.55 -1.85 -0.01
C GLN A 113 -12.26 -0.34 -0.04
N PHE A 114 -12.99 0.47 0.74
CA PHE A 114 -12.75 1.91 0.81
C PHE A 114 -11.46 2.22 1.56
N LYS A 115 -11.21 1.50 2.66
CA LYS A 115 -9.95 1.54 3.41
C LYS A 115 -8.75 1.30 2.47
N VAL A 116 -8.79 0.24 1.66
CA VAL A 116 -7.74 -0.08 0.68
C VAL A 116 -7.60 0.99 -0.39
N ALA A 117 -8.69 1.46 -0.99
CA ALA A 117 -8.65 2.47 -2.04
C ALA A 117 -8.01 3.78 -1.56
N ILE A 118 -8.25 4.19 -0.31
CA ILE A 118 -7.60 5.36 0.27
C ILE A 118 -6.09 5.14 0.43
N VAL A 119 -5.70 3.98 0.97
CA VAL A 119 -4.29 3.63 1.20
C VAL A 119 -3.51 3.57 -0.11
N GLU A 120 -4.12 3.04 -1.17
CA GLU A 120 -3.51 2.95 -2.50
C GLU A 120 -3.16 4.34 -3.07
N ASN A 121 -4.03 5.33 -2.86
CA ASN A 121 -3.90 6.68 -3.41
C ASN A 121 -2.99 7.62 -2.59
N LEU A 122 -2.41 7.15 -1.49
CA LEU A 122 -1.39 7.91 -0.77
C LEU A 122 -0.12 8.08 -1.61
N PRO A 123 0.54 9.27 -1.55
CA PRO A 123 1.68 9.60 -2.40
C PRO A 123 2.92 8.74 -2.13
N ILE A 124 3.77 8.59 -3.15
CA ILE A 124 5.03 7.85 -3.08
C ILE A 124 6.15 8.76 -2.53
N SER A 125 5.90 9.44 -1.41
CA SER A 125 6.90 10.22 -0.67
C SER A 125 7.21 9.56 0.66
N ASN A 126 8.24 10.00 1.39
CA ASN A 126 8.59 9.42 2.69
C ASN A 126 7.39 9.47 3.66
N ARG A 127 6.75 10.63 3.78
CA ARG A 127 5.53 10.80 4.60
C ARG A 127 4.36 9.98 4.07
N GLY A 128 4.16 9.94 2.75
CA GLY A 128 3.09 9.18 2.13
C GLY A 128 3.22 7.66 2.31
N ARG A 129 4.43 7.10 2.12
CA ARG A 129 4.73 5.68 2.37
C ARG A 129 4.57 5.32 3.84
N LEU A 130 5.07 6.19 4.73
CA LEU A 130 4.92 5.97 6.18
C LEU A 130 3.45 6.01 6.60
N LEU A 131 2.65 6.97 6.10
CA LEU A 131 1.19 6.99 6.31
C LEU A 131 0.51 5.75 5.74
N LYS A 132 0.91 5.31 4.54
CA LYS A 132 0.37 4.12 3.88
C LYS A 132 0.52 2.89 4.76
N ARG A 133 1.72 2.71 5.30
CA ARG A 133 2.04 1.64 6.24
C ARG A 133 1.29 1.78 7.56
N PHE A 134 1.20 2.99 8.10
CA PHE A 134 0.47 3.28 9.33
C PHE A 134 -1.01 2.95 9.21
N PHE A 135 -1.67 3.41 8.14
CA PHE A 135 -3.07 3.11 7.85
C PHE A 135 -3.28 1.60 7.70
N ALA A 136 -2.39 0.92 6.98
CA ALA A 136 -2.48 -0.51 6.78
C ALA A 136 -2.50 -1.28 8.11
N PHE A 137 -1.58 -0.97 9.03
CA PHE A 137 -1.58 -1.58 10.36
C PHE A 137 -2.81 -1.18 11.17
N ARG A 138 -3.20 0.10 11.17
CA ARG A 138 -4.40 0.57 11.88
C ARG A 138 -5.66 -0.19 11.45
N PHE A 139 -5.83 -0.39 10.14
CA PHE A 139 -6.98 -1.10 9.56
C PHE A 139 -6.95 -2.62 9.74
N LEU A 140 -5.76 -3.21 9.93
CA LEU A 140 -5.63 -4.65 10.22
C LEU A 140 -6.01 -4.98 11.67
N PHE A 141 -5.81 -4.06 12.62
CA PHE A 141 -5.94 -4.32 14.06
C PHE A 141 -7.04 -3.50 14.75
N ASP A 142 -8.14 -3.14 14.07
CA ASP A 142 -9.30 -2.30 14.48
C ASP A 142 -9.35 -1.87 15.97
N SER A 143 -9.40 -2.79 16.94
CA SER A 143 -9.53 -2.51 18.38
C SER A 143 -8.22 -2.18 19.12
N GLU A 144 -7.10 -2.82 18.78
CA GLU A 144 -5.81 -2.65 19.47
C GLU A 144 -5.01 -1.45 18.93
N SER A 145 -5.43 -0.91 17.79
CA SER A 145 -4.64 0.04 17.03
C SER A 145 -4.88 1.51 17.38
N GLN A 146 -5.89 1.84 18.20
CA GLN A 146 -6.22 3.24 18.56
C GLN A 146 -5.10 3.98 19.32
N GLN A 147 -4.21 3.21 19.97
CA GLN A 147 -3.04 3.75 20.67
C GLN A 147 -1.78 3.78 19.83
N MET A 148 -1.81 3.18 18.63
CA MET A 148 -0.64 3.06 17.76
C MET A 148 -0.17 4.42 17.28
N SER A 149 1.13 4.65 17.40
CA SER A 149 1.84 5.79 16.85
C SER A 149 2.42 5.45 15.48
N ILE A 150 2.64 6.48 14.66
CA ILE A 150 3.32 6.33 13.37
C ILE A 150 4.77 5.81 13.52
N HIS A 151 5.38 5.96 14.70
CA HIS A 151 6.72 5.40 14.97
C HIS A 151 6.69 3.90 15.20
N ASP A 152 5.60 3.36 15.79
CA ASP A 152 5.50 1.93 16.09
C ASP A 152 5.57 1.10 14.80
N VAL A 153 5.05 1.64 13.70
CA VAL A 153 5.09 0.98 12.40
C VAL A 153 6.46 1.02 11.74
N THR A 154 7.45 1.71 12.31
CA THR A 154 8.85 1.68 11.87
C THR A 154 9.73 0.74 12.70
N GLU A 155 9.15 0.11 13.74
CA GLU A 155 9.86 -0.78 14.65
C GLU A 155 9.65 -2.26 14.28
N PRO A 156 10.69 -3.11 14.26
CA PRO A 156 10.54 -4.52 13.88
C PRO A 156 9.53 -5.31 14.72
N LYS A 157 9.29 -4.88 15.97
CA LYS A 157 8.35 -5.54 16.89
C LYS A 157 6.92 -5.60 16.36
N ILE A 158 6.50 -4.61 15.55
CA ILE A 158 5.15 -4.55 14.98
C ILE A 158 4.82 -5.76 14.09
N LEU A 159 5.85 -6.37 13.49
CA LEU A 159 5.68 -7.56 12.65
C LEU A 159 5.26 -8.79 13.45
N LYS A 160 5.60 -8.85 14.75
CA LYS A 160 5.13 -9.92 15.63
C LYS A 160 3.62 -9.84 15.83
N SER A 161 3.09 -8.63 16.05
CA SER A 161 1.64 -8.40 16.13
C SER A 161 0.93 -8.84 14.85
N LEU A 162 1.53 -8.59 13.68
CA LEU A 162 0.98 -9.04 12.40
C LEU A 162 0.98 -10.57 12.28
N LEU A 163 2.07 -11.21 12.67
CA LEU A 163 2.20 -12.66 12.68
C LEU A 163 1.18 -13.30 13.65
N ASP A 164 1.00 -12.74 14.84
CA ASP A 164 0.02 -13.22 15.81
C ASP A 164 -1.41 -13.08 15.27
N HIS A 165 -1.70 -11.98 14.56
CA HIS A 165 -2.97 -11.81 13.86
C HIS A 165 -3.19 -12.86 12.78
N PHE A 166 -2.17 -13.23 11.99
CA PHE A 166 -2.32 -14.37 11.06
C PHE A 166 -2.65 -15.70 11.76
N ARG A 167 -2.16 -15.90 12.99
CA ARG A 167 -2.35 -17.15 13.75
C ARG A 167 -3.71 -17.22 14.43
N ASP A 168 -4.32 -16.06 14.70
CA ASP A 168 -5.62 -16.02 15.38
C ASP A 168 -6.67 -16.81 14.59
N SER A 169 -7.37 -17.64 15.35
CA SER A 169 -8.30 -18.61 14.88
C SER A 169 -9.56 -18.01 14.24
N LEU A 170 -9.84 -16.74 14.52
CA LEU A 170 -11.00 -16.00 14.05
C LEU A 170 -10.72 -15.16 12.80
N THR A 171 -9.51 -15.22 12.26
CA THR A 171 -9.13 -14.34 11.15
C THR A 171 -9.67 -14.79 9.80
N ILE A 172 -9.85 -13.78 8.96
CA ILE A 172 -10.11 -13.85 7.51
C ILE A 172 -9.12 -14.72 6.71
N PHE A 173 -7.95 -15.06 7.27
CA PHE A 173 -6.92 -15.88 6.62
C PHE A 173 -7.21 -17.39 6.73
N LYS A 174 -8.38 -17.78 7.26
CA LYS A 174 -8.86 -19.14 7.20
C LYS A 174 -9.83 -19.31 6.04
N ILE A 175 -9.40 -20.03 5.01
CA ILE A 175 -10.25 -20.43 3.89
C ILE A 175 -11.32 -21.41 4.38
N LYS A 176 -12.58 -21.04 4.15
CA LYS A 176 -13.81 -21.80 4.41
C LYS A 176 -14.66 -21.77 3.14
N ASP A 177 -15.74 -22.54 3.12
CA ASP A 177 -16.63 -22.61 1.95
C ASP A 177 -17.30 -21.26 1.65
N GLU A 178 -17.58 -20.48 2.71
CA GLU A 178 -18.18 -19.16 2.68
C GLU A 178 -17.19 -17.98 2.58
N THR A 179 -15.90 -18.25 2.32
CA THR A 179 -14.90 -17.17 2.26
C THR A 179 -15.23 -16.13 1.19
N ASN A 180 -15.31 -14.85 1.62
CA ASN A 180 -15.37 -13.72 0.71
C ASN A 180 -13.96 -13.41 0.16
N TYR A 181 -13.71 -13.83 -1.08
CA TYR A 181 -12.41 -13.63 -1.73
C TYR A 181 -12.11 -12.17 -2.10
N THR A 182 -13.14 -11.32 -2.23
CA THR A 182 -12.95 -9.87 -2.41
C THR A 182 -12.37 -9.26 -1.15
N ASP A 183 -12.91 -9.62 0.02
CA ASP A 183 -12.38 -9.15 1.30
C ASP A 183 -10.99 -9.72 1.55
N LEU A 184 -10.79 -11.02 1.31
CA LEU A 184 -9.46 -11.62 1.42
C LEU A 184 -8.42 -10.88 0.56
N TYR A 185 -8.75 -10.55 -0.70
CA TYR A 185 -7.89 -9.77 -1.56
C TYR A 185 -7.54 -8.40 -0.96
N ASN A 186 -8.56 -7.67 -0.48
CA ASN A 186 -8.37 -6.35 0.14
C ASN A 186 -7.49 -6.42 1.39
N TYR A 187 -7.68 -7.42 2.23
CA TYR A 187 -6.84 -7.60 3.42
C TYR A 187 -5.41 -8.00 3.09
N VAL A 188 -5.20 -8.81 2.05
CA VAL A 188 -3.85 -9.11 1.56
C VAL A 188 -3.18 -7.85 1.00
N LEU A 189 -3.93 -6.93 0.36
CA LEU A 189 -3.40 -5.61 -0.02
C LEU A 189 -2.99 -4.78 1.20
N LEU A 190 -3.78 -4.78 2.28
CA LEU A 190 -3.39 -4.10 3.52
C LEU A 190 -2.10 -4.70 4.09
N ILE A 191 -1.96 -6.04 4.12
CA ILE A 191 -0.70 -6.68 4.53
C ILE A 191 0.46 -6.26 3.63
N ASP A 192 0.23 -6.21 2.32
CA ASP A 192 1.23 -5.79 1.35
C ASP A 192 1.75 -4.37 1.69
N TYR A 193 0.84 -3.43 1.91
CA TYR A 193 1.17 -2.06 2.32
C TYR A 193 1.82 -1.97 3.70
N ALA A 194 1.46 -2.84 4.63
CA ALA A 194 2.08 -2.93 5.95
C ALA A 194 3.54 -3.44 5.88
N LEU A 195 3.87 -4.22 4.85
CA LEU A 195 5.16 -4.86 4.61
C LEU A 195 5.95 -4.21 3.44
N ASP A 196 5.84 -2.89 3.28
CA ASP A 196 6.53 -2.13 2.21
C ASP A 196 7.98 -1.71 2.56
N ASP A 197 8.38 -1.77 3.84
CA ASP A 197 9.71 -1.31 4.29
C ASP A 197 10.75 -2.43 4.31
N GLU A 198 11.51 -2.56 3.22
CA GLU A 198 12.56 -3.58 3.10
C GLU A 198 13.61 -3.55 4.22
N LEU A 199 14.00 -2.38 4.72
CA LEU A 199 15.05 -2.27 5.74
C LEU A 199 14.56 -2.88 7.05
N LEU A 200 13.31 -2.61 7.40
CA LEU A 200 12.68 -3.24 8.56
C LEU A 200 12.49 -4.74 8.35
N LEU A 201 12.03 -5.17 7.16
CA LEU A 201 11.84 -6.60 6.86
C LEU A 201 13.14 -7.40 7.04
N ARG A 202 14.28 -6.84 6.61
CA ARG A 202 15.60 -7.48 6.77
C ARG A 202 16.04 -7.62 8.23
N LYS A 203 15.59 -6.72 9.12
CA LYS A 203 15.88 -6.79 10.57
C LYS A 203 15.04 -7.85 11.30
N ALA A 204 14.00 -8.38 10.67
CA ALA A 204 13.05 -9.32 11.27
C ALA A 204 12.94 -10.63 10.46
N GLU A 205 14.09 -11.12 9.95
CA GLU A 205 14.20 -12.28 9.05
C GLU A 205 13.34 -13.47 9.50
N ASP A 206 13.48 -13.90 10.76
CA ASP A 206 12.72 -15.03 11.33
C ASP A 206 11.20 -14.82 11.27
N THR A 207 10.74 -13.60 11.61
CA THR A 207 9.30 -13.26 11.59
C THR A 207 8.77 -13.25 10.16
N ILE A 208 9.56 -12.76 9.21
CA ILE A 208 9.18 -12.73 7.79
C ILE A 208 9.15 -14.14 7.19
N GLU A 209 10.09 -15.02 7.54
CA GLU A 209 10.03 -16.42 7.11
C GLU A 209 8.75 -17.11 7.56
N GLU A 210 8.29 -16.83 8.78
CA GLU A 210 7.02 -17.37 9.27
C GLU A 210 5.83 -16.80 8.51
N ILE A 211 5.77 -15.49 8.28
CA ILE A 211 4.72 -14.86 7.47
C ILE A 211 4.70 -15.47 6.05
N ILE A 212 5.86 -15.70 5.43
CA ILE A 212 5.96 -16.37 4.13
C ILE A 212 5.37 -17.78 4.18
N LYS A 213 5.68 -18.58 5.22
CA LYS A 213 5.12 -19.93 5.39
C LYS A 213 3.59 -19.88 5.50
N MET A 214 3.05 -18.90 6.23
CA MET A 214 1.60 -18.72 6.38
C MET A 214 0.93 -18.32 5.08
N LEU A 215 1.50 -17.38 4.32
CA LEU A 215 1.00 -16.97 3.01
C LEU A 215 1.05 -18.11 1.98
N LYS A 216 2.12 -18.93 1.98
CA LYS A 216 2.22 -20.13 1.13
C LYS A 216 1.14 -21.15 1.45
N ASN A 217 0.89 -21.39 2.74
CA ASN A 217 -0.19 -22.27 3.18
C ASN A 217 -1.56 -21.73 2.76
N LEU A 218 -1.80 -20.44 2.96
CA LEU A 218 -3.02 -19.76 2.52
C LEU A 218 -3.24 -19.92 1.01
N HIS A 219 -2.21 -19.64 0.21
CA HIS A 219 -2.25 -19.83 -1.24
C HIS A 219 -2.57 -21.28 -1.64
N GLY A 220 -1.95 -22.27 -0.96
CA GLY A 220 -2.16 -23.69 -1.22
C GLY A 220 -3.59 -24.18 -0.93
N LYS A 221 -4.27 -23.57 0.05
CA LYS A 221 -5.66 -23.89 0.41
C LYS A 221 -6.69 -23.36 -0.59
N ILE A 222 -6.35 -22.32 -1.36
CA ILE A 222 -7.27 -21.76 -2.35
C ILE A 222 -7.27 -22.64 -3.59
N VAL A 223 -8.32 -23.45 -3.74
CA VAL A 223 -8.57 -24.24 -4.95
C VAL A 223 -9.12 -23.31 -6.03
N ASP A 224 -8.32 -23.08 -7.08
CA ASP A 224 -8.72 -22.26 -8.22
C ASP A 224 -9.20 -23.17 -9.35
N MET A 225 -10.50 -23.11 -9.67
CA MET A 225 -11.09 -23.88 -10.77
C MET A 225 -11.00 -23.16 -12.13
N ARG A 226 -10.26 -22.05 -12.24
CA ARG A 226 -10.15 -21.14 -13.41
C ARG A 226 -11.51 -20.56 -13.85
N ALA A 227 -11.48 -19.43 -14.57
CA ALA A 227 -12.54 -18.73 -15.33
C ALA A 227 -13.92 -18.47 -14.65
N ALA A 228 -14.47 -19.35 -13.83
CA ALA A 228 -15.74 -19.23 -13.13
C ALA A 228 -15.67 -18.42 -11.82
N PHE A 229 -14.47 -18.19 -11.27
CA PHE A 229 -14.27 -17.47 -10.00
C PHE A 229 -13.09 -16.47 -10.07
N MET A 230 -13.30 -15.34 -10.74
CA MET A 230 -12.25 -14.34 -10.98
C MET A 230 -11.65 -13.75 -9.69
N GLU A 231 -12.46 -13.56 -8.65
CA GLU A 231 -12.05 -13.03 -7.34
C GLU A 231 -11.08 -13.98 -6.64
N ARG A 232 -11.32 -15.29 -6.75
CA ARG A 232 -10.43 -16.33 -6.19
C ARG A 232 -9.07 -16.29 -6.86
N THR A 233 -9.04 -16.24 -8.18
CA THR A 233 -7.80 -16.14 -8.96
C THR A 233 -7.03 -14.86 -8.60
N LYS A 234 -7.70 -13.71 -8.47
CA LYS A 234 -7.08 -12.43 -8.06
C LYS A 234 -6.46 -12.50 -6.67
N ALA A 235 -7.21 -12.99 -5.67
CA ALA A 235 -6.70 -13.16 -4.31
C ALA A 235 -5.49 -14.08 -4.28
N LYS A 236 -5.56 -15.21 -4.98
CA LYS A 236 -4.49 -16.21 -5.05
C LYS A 236 -3.21 -15.63 -5.69
N ASP A 237 -3.33 -14.95 -6.82
CA ASP A 237 -2.21 -14.30 -7.50
C ASP A 237 -1.56 -13.22 -6.63
N LEU A 238 -2.36 -12.38 -5.95
CA LEU A 238 -1.81 -11.36 -5.04
C LEU A 238 -1.04 -11.98 -3.87
N ILE A 239 -1.59 -13.03 -3.23
CA ILE A 239 -0.89 -13.77 -2.16
C ILE A 239 0.45 -14.32 -2.68
N GLN A 240 0.45 -14.87 -3.90
CA GLN A 240 1.64 -15.37 -4.54
C GLN A 240 2.71 -14.31 -4.75
N ARG A 241 2.34 -13.15 -5.31
CA ARG A 241 3.27 -12.04 -5.52
C ARG A 241 3.85 -11.55 -4.20
N LEU A 242 3.02 -11.42 -3.17
CA LEU A 242 3.44 -10.96 -1.86
C LEU A 242 4.47 -11.90 -1.23
N TYR A 243 4.18 -13.21 -1.10
CA TYR A 243 5.15 -14.11 -0.47
C TYR A 243 6.43 -14.27 -1.29
N MET A 244 6.36 -14.16 -2.63
CA MET A 244 7.56 -14.19 -3.48
C MET A 244 8.42 -12.95 -3.26
N ARG A 245 7.83 -11.76 -3.20
CA ARG A 245 8.55 -10.51 -2.87
C ARG A 245 9.26 -10.63 -1.52
N LEU A 246 8.53 -11.05 -0.48
CA LEU A 246 9.07 -11.24 0.85
C LEU A 246 10.21 -12.27 0.86
N TYR A 247 10.03 -13.39 0.15
CA TYR A 247 11.06 -14.42 0.01
C TYR A 247 12.34 -13.87 -0.62
N TYR A 248 12.23 -13.06 -1.67
CA TYR A 248 13.41 -12.43 -2.26
C TYR A 248 14.07 -11.49 -1.26
N ILE A 249 13.32 -10.60 -0.60
CA ILE A 249 13.87 -9.65 0.39
C ILE A 249 14.63 -10.38 1.50
N SER A 250 14.08 -11.47 2.05
CA SER A 250 14.76 -12.25 3.11
C SER A 250 15.93 -13.09 2.57
N SER A 251 15.84 -13.61 1.35
CA SER A 251 16.84 -14.52 0.77
C SER A 251 18.05 -13.84 0.11
N HIS A 252 18.14 -12.50 0.09
CA HIS A 252 19.23 -11.74 -0.54
C HIS A 252 20.64 -12.00 0.05
N LYS A 253 20.81 -12.96 0.95
CA LYS A 253 22.13 -13.56 1.29
C LYS A 253 22.68 -14.52 0.21
N ARG A 254 21.94 -14.88 -0.85
CA ARG A 254 22.41 -15.81 -1.91
C ARG A 254 22.91 -15.15 -3.20
N GLY A 255 22.94 -13.81 -3.27
CA GLY A 255 23.42 -13.06 -4.43
C GLY A 255 24.87 -12.57 -4.27
N ASN A 256 25.81 -13.43 -3.87
CA ASN A 256 27.21 -13.13 -4.13
C ASN A 256 27.37 -13.06 -5.66
N SER A 257 27.85 -11.91 -6.16
CA SER A 257 28.19 -11.64 -7.56
C SER A 257 27.03 -11.61 -8.57
N GLN A 258 26.12 -10.64 -8.44
CA GLN A 258 25.63 -10.01 -9.68
C GLN A 258 26.78 -9.15 -10.20
N LYS A 259 27.59 -9.74 -11.09
CA LYS A 259 28.58 -8.99 -11.84
C LYS A 259 27.87 -7.83 -12.51
N SER A 260 28.38 -6.60 -12.37
CA SER A 260 27.81 -5.48 -13.10
C SER A 260 27.84 -5.81 -14.60
N ILE A 261 26.94 -5.22 -15.39
CA ILE A 261 26.97 -5.34 -16.85
C ILE A 261 28.38 -4.98 -17.37
N ASP A 262 29.05 -4.03 -16.71
CA ASP A 262 30.43 -3.64 -17.03
C ASP A 262 31.45 -4.77 -16.81
N GLU A 263 31.30 -5.59 -15.77
CA GLU A 263 32.14 -6.79 -15.56
C GLU A 263 31.87 -7.90 -16.58
N PHE A 264 30.70 -7.91 -17.22
CA PHE A 264 30.37 -8.88 -18.27
C PHE A 264 31.01 -8.51 -19.62
N TYR A 265 31.22 -7.21 -19.89
CA TYR A 265 31.85 -6.71 -21.12
C TYR A 265 33.36 -6.44 -20.99
N MET A 266 33.98 -6.71 -19.84
CA MET A 266 35.43 -6.60 -19.67
C MET A 266 36.14 -7.73 -20.47
N PRO A 267 37.05 -7.40 -21.40
CA PRO A 267 37.82 -8.40 -22.12
C PRO A 267 38.69 -9.19 -21.13
N LYS A 268 38.55 -10.52 -21.14
CA LYS A 268 39.41 -11.41 -20.35
C LYS A 268 40.85 -11.21 -20.81
N LYS A 269 41.69 -10.60 -19.97
CA LYS A 269 43.14 -10.56 -20.19
C LYS A 269 43.71 -11.98 -20.10
N ASP A 270 44.31 -12.39 -21.21
CA ASP A 270 45.39 -13.37 -21.37
C ASP A 270 45.24 -14.72 -20.66
N GLN A 271 44.54 -15.65 -21.32
CA GLN A 271 44.88 -17.07 -21.19
C GLN A 271 46.00 -17.38 -22.20
N LYS A 272 47.23 -17.52 -21.69
CA LYS A 272 48.34 -18.10 -22.44
C LYS A 272 47.94 -19.48 -22.95
N ILE A 273 47.93 -19.65 -24.27
CA ILE A 273 47.86 -20.94 -24.95
C ILE A 273 49.17 -21.66 -24.65
N PRO A 274 49.18 -22.91 -24.14
CA PRO A 274 50.41 -23.68 -24.05
C PRO A 274 50.77 -24.21 -25.44
N ASP A 275 52.00 -23.94 -25.86
CA ASP A 275 52.61 -24.51 -27.06
C ASP A 275 52.47 -26.03 -27.02
N THR A 276 51.82 -26.59 -28.04
CA THR A 276 51.74 -28.03 -28.25
C THR A 276 52.81 -28.37 -29.28
N ASP A 277 53.82 -29.13 -28.84
CA ASP A 277 54.91 -29.61 -29.67
C ASP A 277 54.37 -30.38 -30.89
N MET A 278 54.85 -30.02 -32.08
CA MET A 278 54.64 -30.79 -33.29
C MET A 278 55.62 -31.96 -33.32
N GLU A 279 55.13 -33.18 -33.12
CA GLU A 279 55.80 -34.38 -33.62
C GLU A 279 55.33 -34.63 -35.05
N GLU A 280 56.26 -34.47 -36.00
CA GLU A 280 56.11 -34.85 -37.41
C GLU A 280 56.30 -36.36 -37.57
N GLU A 281 55.37 -37.02 -38.25
CA GLU A 281 55.62 -38.22 -39.08
C GLU A 281 55.57 -37.81 -40.57
#